data_AF-A0A8T5H6G7-F1
#
_entry.id   AF-A0A8T5H6G7-F1
#
_cell.length_a   1.000
_cell.length_b   1.000
_cell.length_c   1.000
_cell.angle_alpha   90.00
_cell.angle_beta   90.00
_cell.angle_gamma   90.00
#
_symmetry.space_group_name_H-M   'P 1'
#
loop_
_entity.id
_entity.type
_entity.pdbx_description
1 polymer ?
#
loop_
_entity_poly.entity_id
_entity_poly.type
_entity_poly.pdbx_seq_one_letter_code
_entity_poly.pdbx_strand_id
1 'polypeptide(L)' 'MDYPVSADENGVNFNPDKMIQEKLYHCIFKNKAMLVFKDSQDMMNCYEI' A
#
# COMPACT_ATOMS: atom_id res chain seq x y z
N MET A 1 -3.80 -2.81 15.51
CA MET A 1 -3.24 -1.79 14.61
C MET A 1 -3.90 -1.99 13.26
N ASP A 2 -4.60 -1.00 12.74
CA ASP A 2 -5.15 -1.09 11.39
C ASP A 2 -4.01 -1.00 10.37
N TYR A 3 -3.80 -2.06 9.62
CA TYR A 3 -2.86 -2.08 8.52
C TYR A 3 -3.52 -1.39 7.31
N PRO A 4 -2.92 -0.34 6.72
CA PRO A 4 -3.61 0.53 5.76
C PRO A 4 -3.68 -0.05 4.35
N VAL A 5 -3.11 -1.23 4.10
CA VAL A 5 -3.09 -1.86 2.78
C VAL A 5 -3.70 -3.24 2.88
N SER A 6 -4.69 -3.53 2.05
CA SER A 6 -5.29 -4.87 1.96
C SER A 6 -5.50 -5.26 0.50
N ALA A 7 -5.61 -6.55 0.24
CA ALA A 7 -5.91 -7.07 -1.08
C ALA A 7 -7.06 -8.08 -0.97
N ASP A 8 -7.95 -8.04 -1.94
CA ASP A 8 -9.07 -8.97 -2.09
C ASP A 8 -9.18 -9.42 -3.56
N GLU A 9 -10.27 -10.10 -3.92
CA GLU A 9 -10.49 -10.56 -5.29
C GLU A 9 -10.69 -9.42 -6.32
N ASN A 10 -11.11 -8.24 -5.86
CA ASN A 10 -11.42 -7.08 -6.69
C ASN A 10 -10.20 -6.17 -6.91
N GLY A 11 -9.21 -6.22 -6.01
CA GLY A 11 -8.00 -5.43 -6.16
C GLY A 11 -7.22 -5.22 -4.88
N VAL A 12 -6.46 -4.13 -4.87
CA VAL A 12 -5.70 -3.66 -3.71
C VAL A 12 -6.36 -2.39 -3.19
N ASN A 13 -6.67 -2.36 -1.89
CA ASN A 13 -7.27 -1.25 -1.19
C ASN A 13 -6.22 -0.55 -0.32
N PHE A 14 -6.26 0.78 -0.32
CA PHE A 14 -5.36 1.63 0.45
C PHE A 14 -6.18 2.57 1.34
N ASN A 15 -5.71 2.82 2.56
CA ASN A 15 -6.24 3.83 3.45
C ASN A 15 -5.15 4.90 3.72
N PRO A 16 -5.08 5.96 2.91
CA PRO A 16 -4.05 7.00 3.03
C PRO A 16 -4.04 7.71 4.39
N ASP A 17 -5.20 7.84 5.06
CA ASP A 17 -5.32 8.51 6.37
C ASP A 17 -4.62 7.72 7.49
N LYS A 18 -4.41 6.41 7.28
CA LYS A 18 -3.72 5.52 8.21
C LYS A 18 -2.28 5.23 7.80
N MET A 19 -1.80 5.86 6.72
CA MET A 19 -0.42 5.72 6.26
C MET A 19 0.50 6.76 6.91
N ILE A 20 1.67 6.29 7.31
CA ILE A 20 2.77 7.13 7.78
C ILE A 20 3.62 7.48 6.55
N GLN A 21 3.94 8.77 6.37
CA GLN A 21 4.83 9.21 5.31
C GLN A 21 6.20 8.53 5.41
N GLU A 22 6.81 8.22 4.27
CA GLU A 22 8.11 7.53 4.15
C GLU A 22 8.14 6.12 4.76
N LYS A 23 6.97 5.55 5.13
CA LYS A 23 6.85 4.16 5.56
C LYS A 23 6.42 3.27 4.41
N LEU A 24 7.17 2.20 4.18
CA LEU A 24 6.83 1.16 3.22
C LEU A 24 5.81 0.18 3.80
N TYR A 25 4.75 -0.05 3.04
CA TYR A 25 3.70 -1.04 3.27
C TYR A 25 3.72 -2.06 2.13
N HIS A 26 3.15 -3.24 2.39
CA HIS A 26 3.08 -4.31 1.39
C HIS A 26 1.82 -5.17 1.50
N CYS A 27 1.40 -5.76 0.39
CA CYS A 27 0.45 -6.88 0.39
C CYS A 27 0.75 -7.84 -0.76
N ILE A 28 0.20 -9.05 -0.69
CA ILE A 28 0.26 -10.00 -1.80
C ILE A 28 -1.05 -9.90 -2.59
N PHE A 29 -0.94 -9.66 -3.88
CA PHE A 29 -2.08 -9.66 -4.80
C PHE A 29 -1.69 -10.39 -6.09
N LYS A 30 -2.52 -11.35 -6.52
CA LYS A 30 -2.26 -12.18 -7.73
C LYS A 30 -0.85 -12.80 -7.77
N ASN A 31 -0.38 -13.30 -6.63
CA ASN A 31 0.94 -13.92 -6.47
C ASN A 31 2.13 -12.97 -6.76
N LYS A 32 1.91 -11.66 -6.61
CA LYS A 32 2.93 -10.61 -6.70
C LYS A 32 2.96 -9.79 -5.43
N ALA A 33 4.13 -9.25 -5.11
CA ALA A 33 4.29 -8.34 -3.99
C ALA A 33 3.98 -6.93 -4.45
N MET A 34 2.97 -6.32 -3.83
CA MET A 34 2.64 -4.91 -4.03
C MET A 34 3.32 -4.13 -2.92
N LEU A 35 4.24 -3.23 -3.27
CA LEU A 35 4.90 -2.32 -2.34
C LEU A 35 4.31 -0.93 -2.47
N VAL A 36 3.90 -0.34 -1.36
CA VAL A 36 3.21 0.95 -1.34
C VAL A 36 3.78 1.85 -0.28
N PHE A 37 4.09 3.09 -0.63
CA PHE A 37 4.51 4.10 0.34
C PHE A 37 3.93 5.46 -0.04
N LYS A 38 3.64 6.28 0.97
CA LYS A 38 3.25 7.68 0.81
C LYS A 38 4.49 8.53 1.02
N ASP A 39 4.90 9.31 0.05
CA ASP A 39 6.09 10.16 0.19
C ASP A 39 5.79 11.46 0.94
N SER A 40 6.84 12.22 1.22
CA SER A 40 6.79 13.54 1.88
C SER A 40 5.97 14.60 1.12
N GLN A 41 5.66 14.39 -0.16
CA GLN A 41 4.79 15.26 -0.95
C GLN A 41 3.33 14.79 -0.94
N ASP A 42 2.98 13.86 -0.02
CA ASP A 42 1.69 13.18 0.06
C ASP A 42 1.31 12.38 -1.20
N MET A 43 2.28 12.08 -2.07
CA MET A 43 2.06 11.28 -3.26
C MET A 43 2.16 9.78 -2.92
N MET A 44 1.21 9.02 -3.46
CA MET A 44 1.13 7.57 -3.30
C MET A 44 1.96 6.88 -4.38
N ASN A 45 2.97 6.13 -3.96
CA ASN A 45 3.81 5.34 -4.85
C ASN A 45 3.48 3.85 -4.68
N CYS A 46 3.40 3.13 -5.80
CA CYS A 46 3.04 1.71 -5.84
C CYS A 46 3.94 0.97 -6.85
N TYR A 47 4.54 -0.14 -6.41
CA TYR A 47 5.41 -0.99 -7.22
C TYR A 47 4.95 -2.43 -7.15
N GLU A 48 5.05 -3.13 -8.27
CA GLU A 48 4.77 -4.55 -8.40
C GLU A 48 6.09 -5.31 -8.58
N ILE A 49 6.30 -6.37 -7.79
CA ILE A 49 7.46 -7.27 -7.86
C ILE A 49 6.97 -8.72 -8.01
#